data_AF-A0A6S6T633-F1
#
_entry.id   AF-A0A6S6T633-F1
#
_cell.length_a   1.000
_cell.length_b   1.000
_cell.length_c   1.000
_cell.angle_alpha   90.00
_cell.angle_beta   90.00
_cell.angle_gamma   90.00
#
_symmetry.space_group_name_H-M   'P 1'
#
loop_
_entity.id
_entity.type
_entity.pdbx_description
1 polymer ?
#
loop_
_entity_poly.entity_id
_entity_poly.type
_entity_poly.pdbx_seq_one_letter_code
_entity_poly.pdbx_strand_id
1 'polypeptide(L)'
;MKRQTITLSLITMALLGLNGCGETSKATEVSEANIKLSSIQKFSNASKKHEASDWISIENTIQNLDNPEQFNTMLLGSFDKNIATLNYVGIDKEEASATTSDAMYDDLIALDIADLDKQIVVECKEDESCINEAISSLELSVLLEKEEAYSMSEEIRGEAKGLVNDKLVKSFTCEANEVRTVQHYGIEDLFNTANGAEVANPSATILGTPWIMNYPFPVTAYDEVNNNRIFADTIRNLPSDITKGMFYIGFKSNGSSLQANDTFKLGSYASANKFNTRLDNFDATWTNQQVSNTNPTTDIYYNKFSNINLATGNLLDLANSNHEFDVVVEDDTAVDFITVATCSKPDPIKEVSQIVNKFECSEKETLVKILGGEIDAFSAIADANPTNPSADLITKRDTNTAYPGVDVSYDYHAYDYHFIDTLSLGLTAGQTVTQAQFNIGYKVIGSSLASNDAMYIGNFGVNHAGGHLYSTTTPIIPQGWNVANISNYGHVANIDLSNLNNNLGIGNVFNTMLNNAELDIYVQDDTAVDFTQLNLCVRDK
;
A
#
# COMPACT_ATOMS: atom_id res chain seq x y z
N MET A 1 5.43 -17.99 34.23
CA MET A 1 5.97 -16.64 34.49
C MET A 1 6.93 -16.29 33.36
N LYS A 2 6.41 -15.65 32.29
CA LYS A 2 7.06 -14.69 31.36
C LYS A 2 6.01 -14.38 30.27
N ARG A 3 5.60 -13.11 30.23
CA ARG A 3 4.70 -12.48 29.26
C ARG A 3 5.36 -12.41 27.89
N GLN A 4 4.61 -12.57 26.80
CA GLN A 4 4.84 -11.83 25.56
C GLN A 4 3.50 -11.40 24.96
N THR A 5 3.42 -10.09 24.78
CA THR A 5 2.37 -9.25 24.20
C THR A 5 2.70 -9.05 22.70
N ILE A 6 1.74 -8.50 21.92
CA ILE A 6 1.79 -7.99 20.52
C ILE A 6 1.00 -8.96 19.59
N THR A 7 -0.16 -8.63 18.98
CA THR A 7 -0.64 -7.33 18.46
C THR A 7 -2.19 -7.25 18.39
N LEU A 8 -2.75 -6.25 19.07
CA LEU A 8 -4.14 -5.78 19.01
C LEU A 8 -4.05 -4.33 18.49
N SER A 9 -3.62 -4.10 17.25
CA SER A 9 -3.17 -2.76 16.82
C SER A 9 -4.23 -1.90 16.12
N LEU A 10 -5.16 -2.48 15.36
CA LEU A 10 -6.17 -1.66 14.66
C LEU A 10 -7.33 -1.23 15.57
N ILE A 11 -7.69 -2.05 16.57
CA ILE A 11 -8.79 -1.75 17.50
C ILE A 11 -8.32 -0.94 18.73
N THR A 12 -7.05 -1.07 19.14
CA THR A 12 -6.53 -0.31 20.30
C THR A 12 -6.18 1.14 19.94
N MET A 13 -5.77 1.41 18.69
CA MET A 13 -5.54 2.79 18.22
C MET A 13 -6.83 3.61 18.14
N ALA A 14 -7.97 2.98 17.82
CA ALA A 14 -9.27 3.63 17.88
C ALA A 14 -9.75 3.88 19.33
N LEU A 15 -9.28 3.11 20.32
CA LEU A 15 -9.80 3.12 21.70
C LEU A 15 -8.93 3.84 22.74
N LEU A 16 -7.66 4.18 22.46
CA LEU A 16 -6.78 4.87 23.43
C LEU A 16 -6.50 6.35 23.13
N GLY A 17 -7.14 6.95 22.13
CA GLY A 17 -6.99 8.36 21.76
C GLY A 17 -7.83 9.38 22.55
N LEU A 18 -8.48 9.00 23.65
CA LEU A 18 -9.28 9.94 24.46
C LEU A 18 -8.88 9.86 25.92
N ASN A 19 -7.94 10.71 26.35
CA ASN A 19 -7.96 11.29 27.70
C ASN A 19 -7.08 12.55 27.85
N GLY A 20 -7.72 13.62 28.34
CA GLY A 20 -7.14 14.89 28.83
C GLY A 20 -7.74 16.09 28.06
N CYS A 21 -8.60 16.97 28.62
CA CYS A 21 -8.56 17.66 29.93
C CYS A 21 -9.98 17.95 30.52
N GLY A 22 -10.05 18.12 31.86
CA GLY A 22 -11.26 18.41 32.69
C GLY A 22 -11.87 19.81 32.51
N GLU A 23 -12.88 20.30 33.24
CA GLU A 23 -13.49 20.00 34.56
C GLU A 23 -14.79 20.88 34.62
N THR A 24 -16.02 20.47 34.98
CA THR A 24 -16.63 20.42 36.34
C THR A 24 -18.17 20.36 36.20
N SER A 25 -18.89 19.52 36.98
CA SER A 25 -19.93 19.97 37.92
C SER A 25 -20.66 18.82 38.65
N LYS A 26 -20.72 18.99 39.97
CA LYS A 26 -21.52 18.40 41.06
C LYS A 26 -22.38 17.12 40.87
N ALA A 27 -21.97 16.13 41.67
CA ALA A 27 -22.75 15.35 42.66
C ALA A 27 -23.89 14.45 42.19
N THR A 28 -23.64 13.13 42.19
CA THR A 28 -24.54 12.16 42.85
C THR A 28 -23.71 10.99 43.37
N GLU A 29 -23.84 10.66 44.66
CA GLU A 29 -23.25 9.45 45.25
C GLU A 29 -23.96 8.21 44.70
N VAL A 30 -23.21 7.32 44.05
CA VAL A 30 -23.63 5.96 43.76
C VAL A 30 -22.57 5.01 44.33
N SER A 31 -23.01 4.06 45.14
CA SER A 31 -22.19 3.20 46.01
C SER A 31 -21.06 2.48 45.28
N GLU A 32 -19.85 2.50 45.87
CA GLU A 32 -18.59 1.89 45.42
C GLU A 32 -18.59 0.36 45.21
N ALA A 33 -19.74 -0.32 45.28
CA ALA A 33 -19.81 -1.79 45.23
C ALA A 33 -19.94 -2.40 43.82
N ASN A 34 -20.15 -1.61 42.75
CA ASN A 34 -20.46 -2.15 41.40
C ASN A 34 -19.50 -1.73 40.27
N ILE A 35 -18.32 -1.18 40.56
CA ILE A 35 -17.39 -0.70 39.52
C ILE A 35 -16.11 -1.54 39.47
N LYS A 36 -16.04 -2.47 38.52
CA LYS A 36 -14.94 -2.68 37.53
C LYS A 36 -15.04 -4.07 36.89
N LEU A 37 -15.93 -4.20 35.91
CA LEU A 37 -15.67 -5.09 34.77
C LEU A 37 -15.13 -4.20 33.65
N SER A 38 -13.95 -4.52 33.12
CA SER A 38 -13.32 -3.73 32.06
C SER A 38 -14.19 -3.72 30.80
N SER A 39 -14.11 -2.67 29.99
CA SER A 39 -14.84 -2.53 28.72
C SER A 39 -14.64 -3.74 27.80
N ILE A 40 -13.46 -4.36 27.86
CA ILE A 40 -13.10 -5.63 27.20
C ILE A 40 -13.99 -6.80 27.65
N GLN A 41 -14.35 -6.85 28.93
CA GLN A 41 -15.14 -7.94 29.52
C GLN A 41 -16.64 -7.76 29.26
N LYS A 42 -17.10 -6.51 29.06
CA LYS A 42 -18.47 -6.22 28.59
C LYS A 42 -18.61 -6.54 27.10
N PHE A 43 -17.63 -6.20 26.27
CA PHE A 43 -17.59 -6.57 24.84
C PHE A 43 -17.53 -8.09 24.62
N SER A 44 -16.71 -8.80 25.43
CA SER A 44 -16.65 -10.26 25.41
C SER A 44 -17.97 -10.94 25.80
N ASN A 45 -18.84 -10.27 26.56
CA ASN A 45 -20.16 -10.80 26.91
C ASN A 45 -21.21 -10.50 25.84
N ALA A 46 -21.08 -9.40 25.08
CA ALA A 46 -21.93 -9.09 23.94
C ALA A 46 -21.68 -10.04 22.75
N SER A 47 -20.41 -10.34 22.44
CA SER A 47 -20.07 -11.30 21.37
C SER A 47 -20.50 -12.74 21.69
N LYS A 48 -20.76 -13.07 22.96
CA LYS A 48 -21.27 -14.38 23.42
C LYS A 48 -22.79 -14.49 23.38
N LYS A 49 -23.49 -13.41 23.02
CA LYS A 49 -24.96 -13.33 23.04
C LYS A 49 -25.60 -13.83 21.74
N HIS A 50 -24.84 -13.92 20.65
CA HIS A 50 -25.25 -14.46 19.36
C HIS A 50 -24.59 -15.81 19.12
N GLU A 51 -25.35 -16.78 18.59
CA GLU A 51 -24.87 -18.13 18.34
C GLU A 51 -23.95 -18.13 17.09
N ALA A 52 -23.03 -19.09 17.00
CA ALA A 52 -22.12 -19.19 15.85
C ALA A 52 -22.86 -19.30 14.50
N SER A 53 -24.10 -19.82 14.50
CA SER A 53 -24.98 -19.89 13.34
C SER A 53 -25.40 -18.53 12.78
N ASP A 54 -25.48 -17.51 13.64
CA ASP A 54 -25.94 -16.18 13.27
C ASP A 54 -24.88 -15.47 12.43
N TRP A 55 -23.61 -15.67 12.79
CA TRP A 55 -22.45 -15.18 12.05
C TRP A 55 -22.23 -15.92 10.72
N ILE A 56 -22.46 -17.24 10.70
CA ILE A 56 -22.42 -18.05 9.48
C ILE A 56 -23.50 -17.62 8.48
N SER A 57 -24.66 -17.17 8.95
CA SER A 57 -25.73 -16.66 8.07
C SER A 57 -25.35 -15.33 7.41
N ILE A 58 -24.65 -14.45 8.13
CA ILE A 58 -24.13 -13.18 7.60
C ILE A 58 -23.01 -13.45 6.59
N GLU A 59 -22.11 -14.38 6.92
CA GLU A 59 -21.00 -14.81 6.06
C GLU A 59 -21.49 -15.39 4.73
N ASN A 60 -22.51 -16.27 4.75
CA ASN A 60 -23.10 -16.81 3.53
C ASN A 60 -23.81 -15.75 2.67
N THR A 61 -24.39 -14.72 3.29
CA THR A 61 -25.00 -13.59 2.55
C THR A 61 -23.92 -12.73 1.88
N ILE A 62 -22.80 -12.49 2.56
CA ILE A 62 -21.64 -11.74 2.04
C ILE A 62 -20.95 -12.51 0.90
N GLN A 63 -20.84 -13.84 1.01
CA GLN A 63 -20.20 -14.69 -0.01
C GLN A 63 -20.96 -14.76 -1.34
N ASN A 64 -22.24 -14.35 -1.37
CA ASN A 64 -23.05 -14.32 -2.59
C ASN A 64 -23.08 -12.93 -3.26
N LEU A 65 -22.25 -11.97 -2.80
CA LEU A 65 -22.15 -10.63 -3.38
C LEU A 65 -21.10 -10.60 -4.50
N ASP A 66 -21.50 -10.23 -5.72
CA ASP A 66 -20.61 -10.06 -6.88
C ASP A 66 -19.70 -8.81 -6.75
N ASN A 67 -19.91 -7.95 -5.75
CA ASN A 67 -19.06 -6.78 -5.50
C ASN A 67 -18.91 -6.45 -3.98
N PRO A 68 -17.79 -6.85 -3.33
CA PRO A 68 -17.53 -6.60 -1.91
C PRO A 68 -17.21 -5.13 -1.54
N GLU A 69 -16.99 -4.25 -2.52
CA GLU A 69 -16.59 -2.85 -2.32
C GLU A 69 -17.74 -1.96 -1.82
N GLN A 70 -18.98 -2.24 -2.23
CA GLN A 70 -20.20 -1.58 -1.74
C GLN A 70 -20.50 -1.90 -0.26
N PHE A 71 -20.08 -3.07 0.24
CA PHE A 71 -20.38 -3.52 1.60
C PHE A 71 -19.62 -2.72 2.66
N ASN A 72 -18.34 -2.41 2.43
CA ASN A 72 -17.50 -1.64 3.37
C ASN A 72 -17.97 -0.19 3.51
N THR A 73 -18.37 0.42 2.40
CA THR A 73 -18.88 1.81 2.37
C THR A 73 -20.24 1.94 3.06
N MET A 74 -21.12 0.94 2.92
CA MET A 74 -22.41 0.90 3.62
C MET A 74 -22.27 0.64 5.12
N LEU A 75 -21.33 -0.20 5.54
CA LEU A 75 -21.07 -0.49 6.95
C LEU A 75 -20.63 0.79 7.69
N LEU A 76 -19.69 1.53 7.11
CA LEU A 76 -19.19 2.80 7.64
C LEU A 76 -20.27 3.88 7.68
N GLY A 77 -21.12 3.97 6.65
CA GLY A 77 -22.26 4.89 6.64
C GLY A 77 -23.31 4.61 7.72
N SER A 78 -23.57 3.33 8.03
CA SER A 78 -24.48 2.94 9.12
C SER A 78 -23.91 3.25 10.51
N PHE A 79 -22.60 3.08 10.69
CA PHE A 79 -21.88 3.47 11.91
C PHE A 79 -22.04 4.97 12.22
N ASP A 80 -21.79 5.83 11.23
CA ASP A 80 -21.84 7.28 11.43
C ASP A 80 -23.26 7.78 11.67
N LYS A 81 -24.26 7.20 10.99
CA LYS A 81 -25.68 7.57 11.13
C LYS A 81 -26.24 7.21 12.52
N ASN A 82 -25.86 6.06 13.08
CA ASN A 82 -26.32 5.60 14.38
C ASN A 82 -25.63 6.33 15.54
N ILE A 83 -24.34 6.64 15.42
CA ILE A 83 -23.60 7.45 16.41
C ILE A 83 -24.10 8.90 16.45
N ALA A 84 -24.45 9.49 15.30
CA ALA A 84 -25.00 10.84 15.22
C ALA A 84 -26.42 10.93 15.83
N THR A 85 -27.26 9.92 15.61
CA THR A 85 -28.65 9.90 16.10
C THR A 85 -28.73 9.72 17.62
N LEU A 86 -27.84 8.92 18.22
CA LEU A 86 -27.87 8.63 19.66
C LEU A 86 -27.23 9.73 20.54
N ASN A 87 -26.25 10.48 20.00
CA ASN A 87 -25.73 11.69 20.65
C ASN A 87 -26.79 12.81 20.75
N TYR A 88 -27.78 12.82 19.86
CA TYR A 88 -28.86 13.81 19.87
C TYR A 88 -29.89 13.59 21.01
N VAL A 89 -29.96 12.38 21.58
CA VAL A 89 -30.96 12.01 22.62
C VAL A 89 -30.39 11.93 24.04
N GLY A 90 -29.12 12.29 24.24
CA GLY A 90 -28.52 12.47 25.57
C GLY A 90 -28.16 11.18 26.32
N ILE A 91 -28.00 10.05 25.60
CA ILE A 91 -27.49 8.79 26.17
C ILE A 91 -25.96 8.85 26.23
N ASP A 92 -25.36 8.38 27.33
CA ASP A 92 -23.91 8.29 27.49
C ASP A 92 -23.27 7.47 26.35
N LYS A 93 -22.13 7.95 25.83
CA LYS A 93 -21.39 7.34 24.70
C LYS A 93 -21.11 5.85 24.92
N GLU A 94 -20.86 5.42 26.16
CA GLU A 94 -20.63 3.99 26.47
C GLU A 94 -21.89 3.13 26.38
N GLU A 95 -23.07 3.69 26.64
CA GLU A 95 -24.37 2.99 26.56
C GLU A 95 -24.95 3.03 25.14
N ALA A 96 -24.72 4.13 24.40
CA ALA A 96 -25.00 4.22 22.97
C ALA A 96 -24.27 3.14 22.16
N SER A 97 -23.00 2.88 22.50
CA SER A 97 -22.17 1.90 21.80
C SER A 97 -22.57 0.43 22.02
N ALA A 98 -23.30 0.13 23.09
CA ALA A 98 -23.85 -1.21 23.34
C ALA A 98 -25.23 -1.41 22.67
N THR A 99 -25.97 -0.32 22.47
CA THR A 99 -27.30 -0.32 21.83
C THR A 99 -27.19 -0.35 20.30
N THR A 100 -26.11 0.21 19.73
CA THR A 100 -25.81 0.14 18.29
C THR A 100 -25.49 -1.27 17.81
N SER A 101 -24.97 -2.16 18.65
CA SER A 101 -24.69 -3.55 18.30
C SER A 101 -25.97 -4.31 17.88
N ASP A 102 -27.04 -4.19 18.67
CA ASP A 102 -28.31 -4.89 18.41
C ASP A 102 -29.06 -4.24 17.22
N ALA A 103 -29.02 -2.89 17.08
CA ALA A 103 -29.59 -2.18 15.93
C ALA A 103 -28.85 -2.45 14.62
N MET A 104 -27.52 -2.55 14.66
CA MET A 104 -26.71 -2.91 13.49
C MET A 104 -26.98 -4.34 13.03
N TYR A 105 -27.16 -5.29 13.95
CA TYR A 105 -27.52 -6.66 13.62
C TYR A 105 -28.91 -6.73 12.96
N ASP A 106 -29.90 -6.00 13.50
CA ASP A 106 -31.25 -5.93 12.91
C ASP A 106 -31.26 -5.21 11.54
N ASP A 107 -30.48 -4.13 11.36
CA ASP A 107 -30.34 -3.41 10.09
C ASP A 107 -29.62 -4.26 9.02
N LEU A 108 -28.56 -4.99 9.39
CA LEU A 108 -27.81 -5.88 8.50
C LEU A 108 -28.64 -7.08 8.02
N ILE A 109 -29.60 -7.56 8.82
CA ILE A 109 -30.50 -8.66 8.45
C ILE A 109 -31.70 -8.17 7.64
N ALA A 110 -32.11 -6.91 7.83
CA ALA A 110 -33.18 -6.28 7.06
C ALA A 110 -32.75 -5.78 5.67
N LEU A 111 -31.43 -5.70 5.40
CA LEU A 111 -30.84 -5.21 4.16
C LEU A 111 -30.92 -6.27 3.04
N ASP A 112 -31.94 -6.16 2.18
CA ASP A 112 -32.01 -6.89 0.91
C ASP A 112 -31.14 -6.18 -0.15
N ILE A 113 -29.86 -6.57 -0.21
CA ILE A 113 -28.82 -5.95 -1.06
C ILE A 113 -29.15 -6.09 -2.56
N ALA A 114 -29.99 -7.06 -2.95
CA ALA A 114 -30.48 -7.18 -4.32
C ALA A 114 -31.36 -6.00 -4.77
N ASP A 115 -31.74 -5.11 -3.84
CA ASP A 115 -32.55 -3.92 -4.08
C ASP A 115 -31.78 -2.60 -3.91
N LEU A 116 -30.45 -2.65 -3.73
CA LEU A 116 -29.63 -1.46 -3.45
C LEU A 116 -29.69 -0.42 -4.58
N ASP A 117 -29.64 -0.86 -5.84
CA ASP A 117 -29.84 0.03 -7.01
C ASP A 117 -31.22 0.70 -6.97
N LYS A 118 -32.26 -0.03 -6.53
CA LYS A 118 -33.60 0.55 -6.37
C LYS A 118 -33.65 1.51 -5.20
N GLN A 119 -32.94 1.25 -4.11
CA GLN A 119 -32.87 2.15 -2.96
C GLN A 119 -32.11 3.43 -3.29
N ILE A 120 -30.99 3.37 -4.03
CA ILE A 120 -30.27 4.57 -4.51
C ILE A 120 -31.19 5.40 -5.41
N VAL A 121 -31.92 4.76 -6.33
CA VAL A 121 -32.90 5.44 -7.19
C VAL A 121 -34.05 6.05 -6.38
N VAL A 122 -34.52 5.39 -5.33
CA VAL A 122 -35.57 5.90 -4.42
C VAL A 122 -35.08 7.07 -3.56
N GLU A 123 -33.87 6.96 -3.01
CA GLU A 123 -33.27 7.97 -2.13
C GLU A 123 -32.88 9.23 -2.93
N CYS A 124 -32.28 9.03 -4.11
CA CYS A 124 -31.99 10.11 -5.07
C CYS A 124 -33.22 10.56 -5.86
N LYS A 125 -34.41 9.97 -5.63
CA LYS A 125 -35.68 10.32 -6.29
C LYS A 125 -35.57 10.44 -7.81
N GLU A 126 -34.87 9.50 -8.43
CA GLU A 126 -34.58 9.45 -9.88
C GLU A 126 -33.71 10.63 -10.41
N ASP A 127 -33.06 11.40 -9.54
CA ASP A 127 -32.10 12.44 -9.96
C ASP A 127 -30.81 11.80 -10.49
N GLU A 128 -30.62 11.82 -11.81
CA GLU A 128 -29.46 11.23 -12.49
C GLU A 128 -28.12 11.81 -12.02
N SER A 129 -28.07 13.07 -11.57
CA SER A 129 -26.83 13.66 -11.06
C SER A 129 -26.48 13.08 -9.69
N CYS A 130 -27.47 12.97 -8.79
CA CYS A 130 -27.31 12.32 -7.48
C CYS A 130 -26.95 10.84 -7.62
N ILE A 131 -27.61 10.14 -8.55
CA ILE A 131 -27.35 8.72 -8.83
C ILE A 131 -25.93 8.56 -9.38
N ASN A 132 -25.52 9.36 -10.37
CA ASN A 132 -24.19 9.25 -10.97
C ASN A 132 -23.08 9.68 -10.01
N GLU A 133 -23.30 10.66 -9.13
CA GLU A 133 -22.33 11.09 -8.11
C GLU A 133 -22.23 10.07 -6.96
N ALA A 134 -23.34 9.44 -6.57
CA ALA A 134 -23.35 8.32 -5.63
C ALA A 134 -22.68 7.07 -6.21
N ILE A 135 -22.84 6.80 -7.51
CA ILE A 135 -22.17 5.68 -8.21
C ILE A 135 -20.69 6.01 -8.46
N SER A 136 -20.34 7.23 -8.88
CA SER A 136 -18.93 7.59 -9.15
C SER A 136 -18.10 7.76 -7.87
N SER A 137 -18.73 8.06 -6.72
CA SER A 137 -18.07 8.02 -5.42
C SER A 137 -17.86 6.60 -4.88
N LEU A 138 -18.56 5.61 -5.45
CA LEU A 138 -18.29 4.19 -5.24
C LEU A 138 -17.18 3.66 -6.16
N GLU A 139 -16.98 4.26 -7.34
CA GLU A 139 -15.84 3.96 -8.23
C GLU A 139 -14.54 4.65 -7.74
N LEU A 140 -14.03 4.27 -6.57
CA LEU A 140 -12.68 4.68 -6.16
C LEU A 140 -11.67 3.69 -6.74
N SER A 141 -10.90 4.13 -7.74
CA SER A 141 -9.81 3.37 -8.35
C SER A 141 -8.71 3.03 -7.32
N VAL A 142 -8.77 1.82 -6.76
CA VAL A 142 -7.62 1.16 -6.13
C VAL A 142 -6.97 0.28 -7.18
N LEU A 143 -5.83 0.72 -7.71
CA LEU A 143 -4.88 -0.14 -8.40
C LEU A 143 -4.25 -1.04 -7.33
N LEU A 144 -5.00 -2.05 -6.91
CA LEU A 144 -4.53 -3.11 -6.02
C LEU A 144 -3.47 -3.87 -6.80
N GLU A 145 -2.20 -3.57 -6.54
CA GLU A 145 -1.09 -4.36 -7.05
C GLU A 145 -1.31 -5.82 -6.58
N LYS A 146 -1.02 -6.79 -7.45
CA LYS A 146 -1.29 -8.23 -7.23
C LYS A 146 -0.79 -8.73 -5.86
N GLU A 147 0.23 -8.06 -5.31
CA GLU A 147 0.83 -8.29 -4.00
C GLU A 147 -0.05 -7.83 -2.82
N GLU A 148 -0.73 -6.68 -2.91
CA GLU A 148 -1.72 -6.23 -1.90
C GLU A 148 -2.99 -7.08 -1.95
N ALA A 149 -3.43 -7.47 -3.16
CA ALA A 149 -4.58 -8.38 -3.32
C ALA A 149 -4.32 -9.75 -2.66
N TYR A 150 -3.07 -10.24 -2.72
CA TYR A 150 -2.67 -11.48 -2.07
C TYR A 150 -2.62 -11.32 -0.53
N SER A 151 -2.04 -10.23 -0.02
CA SER A 151 -2.02 -9.92 1.42
C SER A 151 -3.42 -9.74 2.00
N MET A 152 -4.33 -9.09 1.27
CA MET A 152 -5.73 -8.95 1.68
C MET A 152 -6.45 -10.30 1.63
N SER A 153 -6.11 -11.18 0.68
CA SER A 153 -6.62 -12.55 0.66
C SER A 153 -6.17 -13.37 1.89
N GLU A 154 -4.97 -13.12 2.44
CA GLU A 154 -4.50 -13.74 3.69
C GLU A 154 -5.35 -13.33 4.90
N GLU A 155 -5.73 -12.05 4.96
CA GLU A 155 -6.51 -11.48 6.07
C GLU A 155 -7.99 -11.90 6.00
N ILE A 156 -8.54 -12.04 4.79
CA ILE A 156 -9.89 -12.53 4.52
C ILE A 156 -10.03 -14.04 4.79
N ARG A 157 -8.97 -14.85 4.61
CA ARG A 157 -8.96 -16.31 4.83
C ARG A 157 -9.00 -16.76 6.31
N GLY A 158 -9.17 -15.82 7.26
CA GLY A 158 -9.42 -16.03 8.68
C GLY A 158 -9.16 -17.45 9.22
N GLU A 159 -7.94 -17.73 9.69
CA GLU A 159 -7.55 -18.98 10.40
C GLU A 159 -7.96 -20.33 9.76
N ALA A 160 -8.47 -20.36 8.53
CA ALA A 160 -8.78 -21.57 7.79
C ALA A 160 -7.51 -22.05 7.05
N LYS A 161 -6.65 -22.77 7.77
CA LYS A 161 -5.43 -23.45 7.25
C LYS A 161 -4.65 -22.61 6.22
N GLY A 162 -3.93 -21.58 6.67
CA GLY A 162 -2.96 -20.87 5.82
C GLY A 162 -2.11 -21.84 5.00
N LEU A 163 -1.83 -21.48 3.75
CA LEU A 163 -1.15 -22.35 2.80
C LEU A 163 0.23 -22.73 3.34
N VAL A 164 0.82 -23.80 2.80
CA VAL A 164 2.08 -24.30 3.36
C VAL A 164 3.19 -23.29 3.11
N ASN A 165 3.20 -22.64 1.94
CA ASN A 165 4.13 -21.56 1.62
C ASN A 165 3.98 -20.38 2.58
N ASP A 166 2.75 -19.92 2.87
CA ASP A 166 2.51 -18.78 3.77
C ASP A 166 3.17 -18.98 5.13
N LYS A 167 3.07 -20.20 5.68
CA LYS A 167 3.70 -20.56 6.96
C LYS A 167 5.22 -20.52 6.87
N LEU A 168 5.79 -20.98 5.76
CA LEU A 168 7.24 -20.95 5.53
C LEU A 168 7.73 -19.50 5.37
N VAL A 169 7.05 -18.73 4.53
CA VAL A 169 7.34 -17.31 4.27
C VAL A 169 7.20 -16.48 5.53
N LYS A 170 6.18 -16.71 6.37
CA LYS A 170 6.00 -16.05 7.67
C LYS A 170 7.15 -16.33 8.65
N SER A 171 7.83 -17.46 8.52
CA SER A 171 9.02 -17.76 9.33
C SER A 171 10.28 -16.98 8.88
N PHE A 172 10.26 -16.38 7.69
CA PHE A 172 11.32 -15.52 7.20
C PHE A 172 11.20 -14.11 7.80
N THR A 173 12.08 -13.82 8.77
CA THR A 173 12.18 -12.52 9.44
C THR A 173 13.43 -11.75 9.02
N CYS A 174 13.35 -10.42 9.07
CA CYS A 174 14.46 -9.50 8.84
C CYS A 174 15.02 -8.93 10.15
N GLU A 175 16.21 -8.34 10.09
CA GLU A 175 16.77 -7.63 11.24
C GLU A 175 16.01 -6.32 11.51
N ALA A 176 16.24 -5.72 12.68
CA ALA A 176 15.73 -4.38 12.95
C ALA A 176 16.32 -3.39 11.93
N ASN A 177 15.48 -2.53 11.35
CA ASN A 177 15.82 -1.55 10.31
C ASN A 177 16.07 -2.14 8.91
N GLU A 178 15.49 -3.28 8.58
CA GLU A 178 15.45 -3.84 7.23
C GLU A 178 14.00 -3.90 6.73
N VAL A 179 13.84 -3.75 5.41
CA VAL A 179 12.54 -3.88 4.75
C VAL A 179 12.38 -5.33 4.28
N ARG A 180 11.24 -5.95 4.62
CA ARG A 180 10.87 -7.29 4.15
C ARG A 180 10.02 -7.16 2.89
N THR A 181 10.49 -7.72 1.79
CA THR A 181 9.73 -7.78 0.53
C THR A 181 9.45 -9.23 0.17
N VAL A 182 8.22 -9.54 -0.20
CA VAL A 182 7.82 -10.87 -0.66
C VAL A 182 7.15 -10.74 -2.03
N GLN A 183 7.70 -11.45 -3.02
CA GLN A 183 7.16 -11.52 -4.37
C GLN A 183 6.64 -12.92 -4.65
N HIS A 184 5.41 -13.01 -5.16
CA HIS A 184 4.73 -14.26 -5.50
C HIS A 184 4.46 -14.36 -7.01
N TYR A 185 4.75 -15.52 -7.57
CA TYR A 185 4.50 -15.86 -8.97
C TYR A 185 3.76 -17.21 -9.02
N GLY A 186 2.74 -17.33 -9.85
CA GLY A 186 1.77 -18.44 -9.77
C GLY A 186 0.93 -18.41 -8.48
N ILE A 187 0.16 -19.47 -8.24
CA ILE A 187 -0.70 -19.66 -7.06
C ILE A 187 -0.39 -21.03 -6.42
N GLU A 188 -0.25 -21.09 -5.09
CA GLU A 188 -0.22 -22.40 -4.41
C GLU A 188 -1.65 -22.94 -4.34
N ASP A 189 -2.01 -23.78 -5.31
CA ASP A 189 -3.34 -24.37 -5.42
C ASP A 189 -3.36 -25.85 -5.84
N LEU A 190 -2.19 -26.49 -5.84
CA LEU A 190 -2.01 -27.89 -6.24
C LEU A 190 -2.29 -28.13 -7.73
N PHE A 191 -1.81 -27.23 -8.59
CA PHE A 191 -1.90 -27.32 -10.05
C PHE A 191 -3.35 -27.22 -10.55
N ASN A 192 -4.15 -26.39 -9.90
CA ASN A 192 -5.56 -26.23 -10.22
C ASN A 192 -5.78 -25.26 -11.39
N THR A 193 -5.69 -25.83 -12.60
CA THR A 193 -5.96 -25.13 -13.86
C THR A 193 -7.37 -24.50 -13.99
N ALA A 194 -8.30 -24.74 -13.04
CA ALA A 194 -9.59 -24.08 -13.02
C ALA A 194 -9.54 -22.61 -12.55
N ASN A 195 -8.45 -22.17 -11.93
CA ASN A 195 -8.28 -20.81 -11.39
C ASN A 195 -7.91 -19.76 -12.45
N GLY A 196 -7.79 -20.17 -13.72
CA GLY A 196 -7.43 -19.30 -14.84
C GLY A 196 -6.04 -19.60 -15.38
N ALA A 197 -5.60 -18.81 -16.37
CA ALA A 197 -4.28 -18.99 -16.96
C ALA A 197 -3.21 -18.28 -16.11
N GLU A 198 -2.28 -19.05 -15.56
CA GLU A 198 -1.17 -18.55 -14.74
C GLU A 198 0.09 -18.34 -15.57
N VAL A 199 0.17 -17.22 -16.26
CA VAL A 199 1.22 -16.97 -17.26
C VAL A 199 2.59 -16.74 -16.60
N ALA A 200 3.62 -17.47 -17.07
CA ALA A 200 5.02 -17.22 -16.76
C ALA A 200 5.60 -16.12 -17.68
N ASN A 201 6.56 -15.34 -17.17
CA ASN A 201 7.09 -14.15 -17.86
C ASN A 201 8.61 -14.23 -18.08
N PRO A 202 9.11 -15.22 -18.84
CA PRO A 202 10.53 -15.40 -19.10
C PRO A 202 11.13 -14.18 -19.83
N SER A 203 12.36 -13.83 -19.49
CA SER A 203 13.11 -12.78 -20.20
C SER A 203 13.37 -13.13 -21.66
N ALA A 204 13.50 -12.11 -22.50
CA ALA A 204 13.90 -12.27 -23.89
C ALA A 204 15.26 -13.01 -24.01
N THR A 205 16.13 -12.88 -23.02
CA THR A 205 17.41 -13.58 -22.96
C THR A 205 17.24 -15.08 -22.74
N ILE A 206 16.37 -15.51 -21.81
CA ILE A 206 16.02 -16.93 -21.65
C ILE A 206 15.46 -17.45 -22.98
N LEU A 207 14.44 -16.76 -23.53
CA LEU A 207 13.76 -17.19 -24.75
C LEU A 207 14.70 -17.25 -25.97
N GLY A 208 15.71 -16.38 -26.03
CA GLY A 208 16.74 -16.37 -27.06
C GLY A 208 17.85 -17.42 -26.89
N THR A 209 17.81 -18.23 -25.83
CA THR A 209 18.85 -19.23 -25.57
C THR A 209 18.73 -20.40 -26.57
N PRO A 210 19.81 -20.79 -27.29
CA PRO A 210 19.71 -21.75 -28.40
C PRO A 210 19.04 -23.09 -28.08
N TRP A 211 19.23 -23.64 -26.89
CA TRP A 211 18.62 -24.93 -26.54
C TRP A 211 17.13 -24.79 -26.18
N ILE A 212 16.69 -23.63 -25.67
CA ILE A 212 15.26 -23.31 -25.43
C ILE A 212 14.57 -23.07 -26.77
N MET A 213 15.17 -22.28 -27.67
CA MET A 213 14.62 -22.03 -29.00
C MET A 213 14.47 -23.31 -29.85
N ASN A 214 15.37 -24.27 -29.65
CA ASN A 214 15.34 -25.55 -30.37
C ASN A 214 14.57 -26.64 -29.61
N TYR A 215 13.97 -26.32 -28.46
CA TYR A 215 13.18 -27.30 -27.72
C TYR A 215 11.89 -27.62 -28.50
N PRO A 216 11.44 -28.88 -28.57
CA PRO A 216 10.29 -29.27 -29.39
C PRO A 216 8.95 -28.66 -28.94
N PHE A 217 8.91 -28.09 -27.75
CA PHE A 217 7.72 -27.53 -27.11
C PHE A 217 7.97 -26.09 -26.66
N PRO A 218 6.93 -25.24 -26.65
CA PRO A 218 7.05 -23.88 -26.12
C PRO A 218 7.29 -23.89 -24.62
N VAL A 219 7.80 -22.76 -24.10
CA VAL A 219 7.86 -22.51 -22.65
C VAL A 219 6.44 -22.46 -22.09
N THR A 220 6.24 -23.09 -20.94
CA THR A 220 4.93 -23.28 -20.33
C THR A 220 4.62 -22.27 -19.24
N ALA A 221 3.32 -22.09 -19.01
CA ALA A 221 2.76 -21.40 -17.86
C ALA A 221 2.98 -22.20 -16.56
N TYR A 222 2.64 -21.58 -15.43
CA TYR A 222 2.40 -22.32 -14.18
C TYR A 222 1.24 -23.31 -14.40
N ASP A 223 1.20 -24.37 -13.59
CA ASP A 223 0.19 -25.45 -13.62
C ASP A 223 0.17 -26.35 -14.86
N GLU A 224 1.10 -26.19 -15.78
CA GLU A 224 1.20 -27.06 -16.95
C GLU A 224 1.80 -28.42 -16.56
N VAL A 225 0.94 -29.45 -16.54
CA VAL A 225 1.25 -30.82 -16.11
C VAL A 225 1.63 -31.76 -17.24
N ASN A 226 1.73 -31.29 -18.48
CA ASN A 226 2.16 -32.10 -19.60
C ASN A 226 3.64 -32.50 -19.50
N ASN A 227 3.96 -33.71 -19.97
CA ASN A 227 5.33 -34.24 -20.02
C ASN A 227 6.19 -33.53 -21.08
N ASN A 228 7.52 -33.57 -20.89
CA ASN A 228 8.51 -33.00 -21.80
C ASN A 228 8.24 -31.52 -22.07
N ARG A 229 8.16 -30.70 -21.02
CA ARG A 229 7.95 -29.26 -21.10
C ARG A 229 9.15 -28.51 -20.53
N ILE A 230 9.20 -27.21 -20.82
CA ILE A 230 10.13 -26.31 -20.14
C ILE A 230 9.28 -25.23 -19.50
N PHE A 231 9.40 -25.09 -18.20
CA PHE A 231 8.94 -23.91 -17.51
C PHE A 231 10.11 -22.93 -17.41
N ALA A 232 9.86 -21.66 -17.68
CA ALA A 232 10.82 -20.60 -17.43
C ALA A 232 10.14 -19.31 -17.04
N ASP A 233 10.74 -18.61 -16.08
CA ASP A 233 10.29 -17.29 -15.62
C ASP A 233 11.49 -16.43 -15.24
N THR A 234 11.29 -15.12 -15.14
CA THR A 234 12.30 -14.19 -14.63
C THR A 234 11.74 -13.46 -13.43
N ILE A 235 12.41 -13.62 -12.28
CA ILE A 235 12.14 -12.87 -11.07
C ILE A 235 12.74 -11.48 -11.25
N ARG A 236 11.92 -10.43 -11.14
CA ARG A 236 12.29 -9.04 -11.46
C ARG A 236 12.01 -8.12 -10.29
N ASN A 237 12.50 -6.89 -10.39
CA ASN A 237 12.21 -5.81 -9.45
C ASN A 237 12.65 -6.15 -8.02
N LEU A 238 13.70 -6.97 -7.87
CA LEU A 238 14.25 -7.24 -6.55
C LEU A 238 14.81 -5.95 -5.94
N PRO A 239 14.75 -5.78 -4.60
CA PRO A 239 15.27 -4.59 -3.97
C PRO A 239 16.79 -4.47 -4.15
N SER A 240 17.30 -3.24 -4.01
CA SER A 240 18.73 -2.95 -3.84
C SER A 240 19.18 -3.40 -2.44
N ASP A 241 20.48 -3.61 -2.25
CA ASP A 241 21.09 -3.88 -0.94
C ASP A 241 20.41 -4.99 -0.11
N ILE A 242 20.08 -6.10 -0.77
CA ILE A 242 19.57 -7.32 -0.17
C ILE A 242 20.62 -7.89 0.77
N THR A 243 20.30 -7.95 2.05
CA THR A 243 21.14 -8.55 3.09
C THR A 243 20.85 -10.03 3.27
N LYS A 244 19.62 -10.45 2.96
CA LYS A 244 19.14 -11.82 3.10
C LYS A 244 18.04 -12.12 2.07
N GLY A 245 18.06 -13.32 1.49
CA GLY A 245 17.00 -13.78 0.60
C GLY A 245 16.66 -15.25 0.80
N MET A 246 15.42 -15.61 0.52
CA MET A 246 14.92 -16.98 0.49
C MET A 246 14.14 -17.20 -0.80
N PHE A 247 14.45 -18.29 -1.50
CA PHE A 247 13.73 -18.75 -2.67
C PHE A 247 12.84 -19.94 -2.27
N TYR A 248 11.59 -19.95 -2.71
CA TYR A 248 10.64 -21.04 -2.55
C TYR A 248 10.08 -21.40 -3.93
N ILE A 249 9.89 -22.68 -4.19
CA ILE A 249 9.22 -23.17 -5.40
C ILE A 249 8.38 -24.39 -5.07
N GLY A 250 7.12 -24.37 -5.49
CA GLY A 250 6.24 -25.53 -5.50
C GLY A 250 6.35 -26.23 -6.85
N PHE A 251 6.84 -27.46 -6.88
CA PHE A 251 6.82 -28.26 -8.10
C PHE A 251 6.56 -29.74 -7.80
N LYS A 252 6.18 -30.47 -8.84
CA LYS A 252 6.03 -31.93 -8.83
C LYS A 252 6.65 -32.56 -10.05
N SER A 253 6.97 -33.85 -9.97
CA SER A 253 7.12 -34.64 -11.18
C SER A 253 5.75 -34.90 -11.83
N ASN A 254 5.66 -34.75 -13.14
CA ASN A 254 4.52 -35.19 -13.95
C ASN A 254 4.47 -36.73 -14.12
N GLY A 255 5.41 -37.46 -13.50
CA GLY A 255 5.43 -38.94 -13.36
C GLY A 255 5.33 -39.44 -11.91
N SER A 256 5.62 -40.73 -11.68
CA SER A 256 5.61 -41.34 -10.33
C SER A 256 6.80 -40.96 -9.44
N SER A 257 7.81 -40.29 -10.00
CA SER A 257 9.01 -39.80 -9.33
C SER A 257 9.73 -38.80 -10.23
N LEU A 258 10.49 -37.87 -9.63
CA LEU A 258 11.44 -37.01 -10.36
C LEU A 258 12.44 -37.90 -11.12
N GLN A 259 12.61 -37.63 -12.41
CA GLN A 259 13.50 -38.39 -13.27
C GLN A 259 14.88 -37.75 -13.34
N ALA A 260 15.88 -38.52 -13.75
CA ALA A 260 17.26 -38.04 -13.82
C ALA A 260 17.48 -36.97 -14.92
N ASN A 261 16.62 -36.91 -15.92
CA ASN A 261 16.63 -35.90 -16.99
C ASN A 261 15.98 -34.58 -16.57
N ASP A 262 15.18 -34.55 -15.49
CA ASP A 262 14.58 -33.33 -14.99
C ASP A 262 15.67 -32.46 -14.34
N THR A 263 15.74 -31.18 -14.73
CA THR A 263 16.73 -30.24 -14.17
C THR A 263 16.09 -28.95 -13.70
N PHE A 264 16.71 -28.35 -12.69
CA PHE A 264 16.35 -27.05 -12.14
C PHE A 264 17.55 -26.11 -12.17
N LYS A 265 17.32 -24.92 -12.72
CA LYS A 265 18.34 -23.91 -12.98
C LYS A 265 17.89 -22.57 -12.45
N LEU A 266 18.81 -21.88 -11.77
CA LEU A 266 18.64 -20.52 -11.26
C LEU A 266 19.88 -19.69 -11.61
N GLY A 267 19.71 -18.46 -12.07
CA GLY A 267 20.84 -17.56 -12.27
C GLY A 267 20.61 -16.57 -13.40
N SER A 268 21.66 -16.17 -14.10
CA SER A 268 21.57 -15.27 -15.24
C SER A 268 21.81 -16.04 -16.52
N TYR A 269 20.87 -16.02 -17.46
CA TYR A 269 21.07 -16.57 -18.82
C TYR A 269 21.76 -15.57 -19.76
N ALA A 270 21.85 -14.29 -19.37
CA ALA A 270 22.70 -13.31 -20.04
C ALA A 270 24.20 -13.61 -19.86
N SER A 271 24.53 -14.40 -18.84
CA SER A 271 25.88 -14.90 -18.57
C SER A 271 25.86 -16.42 -18.46
N ALA A 272 27.02 -17.07 -18.32
CA ALA A 272 27.04 -18.50 -18.00
C ALA A 272 26.82 -18.76 -16.49
N ASN A 273 26.46 -17.74 -15.70
CA ASN A 273 26.42 -17.78 -14.24
C ASN A 273 25.11 -18.33 -13.70
N LYS A 274 25.04 -19.66 -13.51
CA LYS A 274 23.85 -20.34 -13.04
C LYS A 274 24.15 -21.51 -12.12
N PHE A 275 23.27 -21.69 -11.14
CA PHE A 275 23.04 -22.94 -10.44
C PHE A 275 22.35 -23.90 -11.41
N ASN A 276 22.75 -25.18 -11.37
CA ASN A 276 22.17 -26.23 -12.19
C ASN A 276 22.24 -27.56 -11.44
N THR A 277 21.09 -28.17 -11.22
CA THR A 277 21.01 -29.48 -10.56
C THR A 277 19.99 -30.37 -11.25
N ARG A 278 20.21 -31.67 -11.14
CA ARG A 278 19.21 -32.69 -11.49
C ARG A 278 18.22 -32.79 -10.34
N LEU A 279 16.94 -32.98 -10.67
CA LEU A 279 15.88 -33.02 -9.66
C LEU A 279 15.85 -34.35 -8.89
N ASP A 280 16.35 -35.45 -9.47
CA ASP A 280 16.54 -36.74 -8.80
C ASP A 280 17.52 -36.71 -7.61
N ASN A 281 18.28 -35.63 -7.45
CA ASN A 281 19.24 -35.39 -6.36
C ASN A 281 18.96 -34.10 -5.58
N PHE A 282 17.79 -33.49 -5.78
CA PHE A 282 17.52 -32.14 -5.27
C PHE A 282 17.48 -32.05 -3.74
N ASP A 283 16.91 -33.09 -3.10
CA ASP A 283 16.71 -33.18 -1.65
C ASP A 283 18.01 -33.10 -0.82
N ALA A 284 19.18 -33.38 -1.39
CA ALA A 284 20.41 -33.44 -0.62
C ALA A 284 20.92 -32.06 -0.13
N THR A 285 20.47 -30.97 -0.75
CA THR A 285 20.97 -29.60 -0.47
C THR A 285 19.88 -28.55 -0.28
N TRP A 286 18.63 -28.89 -0.57
CA TRP A 286 17.47 -28.03 -0.42
C TRP A 286 16.61 -28.53 0.74
N THR A 287 15.95 -27.61 1.44
CA THR A 287 14.93 -28.01 2.42
C THR A 287 13.62 -28.19 1.67
N ASN A 288 12.86 -29.23 2.00
CA ASN A 288 11.54 -29.46 1.45
C ASN A 288 10.47 -29.52 2.53
N GLN A 289 9.26 -29.13 2.16
CA GLN A 289 8.07 -29.27 3.00
C GLN A 289 6.94 -29.83 2.14
N GLN A 290 6.43 -30.98 2.53
CA GLN A 290 5.32 -31.63 1.84
C GLN A 290 4.03 -30.82 1.99
N VAL A 291 3.34 -30.60 0.87
CA VAL A 291 2.02 -29.95 0.79
C VAL A 291 0.92 -31.00 0.67
N SER A 292 1.11 -31.97 -0.21
CA SER A 292 0.14 -33.05 -0.48
C SER A 292 0.85 -34.39 -0.60
N ASN A 293 0.27 -35.43 0.03
CA ASN A 293 0.68 -36.83 -0.14
C ASN A 293 -0.20 -37.61 -1.13
N THR A 294 -1.22 -36.96 -1.70
CA THR A 294 -2.12 -37.54 -2.70
C THR A 294 -1.73 -37.04 -4.08
N ASN A 295 -1.60 -37.95 -5.06
CA ASN A 295 -1.24 -37.59 -6.44
C ASN A 295 -2.11 -36.44 -6.98
N PRO A 296 -1.52 -35.29 -7.37
CA PRO A 296 -0.09 -35.01 -7.40
C PRO A 296 0.56 -34.81 -6.02
N THR A 297 1.65 -35.53 -5.76
CA THR A 297 2.52 -35.21 -4.61
C THR A 297 3.22 -33.89 -4.90
N THR A 298 2.95 -32.89 -4.07
CA THR A 298 3.53 -31.54 -4.19
C THR A 298 4.38 -31.28 -2.96
N ASP A 299 5.62 -30.88 -3.20
CA ASP A 299 6.54 -30.42 -2.16
C ASP A 299 6.96 -28.98 -2.49
N ILE A 300 7.13 -28.18 -1.43
CA ILE A 300 7.75 -26.86 -1.54
C ILE A 300 9.22 -27.00 -1.20
N TYR A 301 10.06 -26.68 -2.16
CA TYR A 301 11.50 -26.64 -1.98
C TYR A 301 11.96 -25.22 -1.75
N TYR A 302 12.83 -25.03 -0.76
CA TYR A 302 13.31 -23.70 -0.44
C TYR A 302 14.76 -23.69 0.05
N ASN A 303 15.44 -22.58 -0.26
CA ASN A 303 16.81 -22.36 0.16
C ASN A 303 17.14 -20.87 0.26
N LYS A 304 18.13 -20.56 1.09
CA LYS A 304 18.64 -19.19 1.24
C LYS A 304 19.40 -18.82 -0.03
N PHE A 305 19.27 -17.58 -0.48
CA PHE A 305 20.02 -17.06 -1.62
C PHE A 305 21.54 -17.28 -1.47
N SER A 306 22.07 -17.07 -0.25
CA SER A 306 23.49 -17.28 0.07
C SER A 306 23.95 -18.73 -0.01
N ASN A 307 23.03 -19.70 -0.05
CA ASN A 307 23.35 -21.12 -0.15
C ASN A 307 23.22 -21.65 -1.59
N ILE A 308 22.63 -20.86 -2.49
CA ILE A 308 22.46 -21.24 -3.90
C ILE A 308 23.70 -20.75 -4.65
N ASN A 309 24.72 -21.61 -4.71
CA ASN A 309 25.98 -21.29 -5.36
C ASN A 309 25.81 -21.28 -6.89
N LEU A 310 26.29 -20.22 -7.53
CA LEU A 310 26.36 -20.10 -8.98
C LEU A 310 27.78 -20.43 -9.45
N ALA A 311 28.05 -20.29 -10.75
CA ALA A 311 29.40 -20.46 -11.29
C ALA A 311 30.38 -19.40 -10.74
N THR A 312 29.85 -18.20 -10.48
CA THR A 312 30.54 -17.06 -9.88
C THR A 312 29.65 -16.51 -8.76
N GLY A 313 30.11 -16.64 -7.51
CA GLY A 313 29.37 -16.18 -6.34
C GLY A 313 28.15 -17.05 -6.01
N ASN A 314 27.16 -16.44 -5.38
CA ASN A 314 25.89 -17.07 -5.03
C ASN A 314 24.69 -16.23 -5.55
N LEU A 315 23.47 -16.73 -5.37
CA LEU A 315 22.27 -16.05 -5.85
C LEU A 315 22.05 -14.69 -5.17
N LEU A 316 22.48 -14.49 -3.93
CA LEU A 316 22.41 -13.21 -3.24
C LEU A 316 23.27 -12.16 -3.95
N ASP A 317 24.48 -12.54 -4.34
CA ASP A 317 25.40 -11.64 -5.07
C ASP A 317 24.80 -11.24 -6.43
N LEU A 318 24.21 -12.21 -7.15
CA LEU A 318 23.56 -11.95 -8.43
C LEU A 318 22.33 -11.05 -8.27
N ALA A 319 21.46 -11.35 -7.30
CA ALA A 319 20.26 -10.57 -7.03
C ALA A 319 20.60 -9.10 -6.67
N ASN A 320 21.66 -8.87 -5.90
CA ASN A 320 22.15 -7.52 -5.60
C ASN A 320 22.73 -6.78 -6.81
N SER A 321 23.39 -7.51 -7.73
CA SER A 321 24.02 -6.92 -8.91
C SER A 321 23.02 -6.58 -10.01
N ASN A 322 22.06 -7.48 -10.24
CA ASN A 322 21.19 -7.42 -11.41
C ASN A 322 19.75 -7.03 -11.08
N HIS A 323 19.35 -7.13 -9.80
CA HIS A 323 17.96 -6.96 -9.35
C HIS A 323 16.94 -7.89 -10.03
N GLU A 324 17.45 -8.96 -10.66
CA GLU A 324 16.68 -10.01 -11.30
C GLU A 324 17.49 -11.30 -11.41
N PHE A 325 16.79 -12.43 -11.56
CA PHE A 325 17.38 -13.69 -11.97
C PHE A 325 16.34 -14.57 -12.67
N ASP A 326 16.83 -15.46 -13.51
CA ASP A 326 16.06 -16.39 -14.32
C ASP A 326 15.88 -17.72 -13.58
N VAL A 327 14.70 -18.32 -13.76
CA VAL A 327 14.31 -19.63 -13.24
C VAL A 327 13.94 -20.52 -14.41
N VAL A 328 14.50 -21.72 -14.48
CA VAL A 328 14.16 -22.70 -15.52
C VAL A 328 14.03 -24.08 -14.90
N VAL A 329 12.92 -24.75 -15.22
CA VAL A 329 12.60 -26.13 -14.82
C VAL A 329 12.32 -26.94 -16.09
N GLU A 330 12.94 -28.10 -16.20
CA GLU A 330 12.96 -28.89 -17.44
C GLU A 330 12.25 -30.23 -17.29
N ASP A 331 11.73 -30.66 -18.45
CA ASP A 331 11.27 -31.99 -18.81
C ASP A 331 9.94 -32.41 -18.19
N ASP A 332 9.90 -33.41 -17.31
CA ASP A 332 8.66 -33.96 -16.76
C ASP A 332 8.33 -33.32 -15.40
N THR A 333 8.55 -32.01 -15.25
CA THR A 333 8.30 -31.28 -13.99
C THR A 333 7.35 -30.11 -14.22
N ALA A 334 6.26 -30.06 -13.44
CA ALA A 334 5.34 -28.92 -13.42
C ALA A 334 5.63 -28.01 -12.23
N VAL A 335 5.49 -26.70 -12.43
CA VAL A 335 5.65 -25.66 -11.40
C VAL A 335 4.29 -25.07 -11.07
N ASP A 336 3.97 -25.01 -9.78
CA ASP A 336 2.72 -24.47 -9.20
C ASP A 336 2.92 -22.96 -8.95
N PHE A 337 3.97 -22.64 -8.20
CA PHE A 337 4.30 -21.26 -7.86
C PHE A 337 5.80 -21.09 -7.57
N ILE A 338 6.24 -19.83 -7.60
CA ILE A 338 7.52 -19.37 -7.06
C ILE A 338 7.26 -18.26 -6.04
N THR A 339 8.02 -18.26 -4.95
CA THR A 339 8.00 -17.15 -4.00
C THR A 339 9.42 -16.74 -3.66
N VAL A 340 9.64 -15.43 -3.57
CA VAL A 340 10.92 -14.85 -3.17
C VAL A 340 10.67 -13.91 -2.00
N ALA A 341 11.34 -14.17 -0.88
CA ALA A 341 11.33 -13.29 0.28
C ALA A 341 12.73 -12.69 0.49
N THR A 342 12.82 -11.37 0.62
CA THR A 342 14.09 -10.66 0.81
C THR A 342 14.03 -9.72 2.01
N CYS A 343 15.19 -9.49 2.61
CA CYS A 343 15.46 -8.40 3.53
C CYS A 343 16.47 -7.49 2.84
N SER A 344 16.18 -6.21 2.75
CA SER A 344 17.08 -5.20 2.19
C SER A 344 17.29 -4.05 3.15
N LYS A 345 18.40 -3.31 2.95
CA LYS A 345 18.50 -1.98 3.54
C LYS A 345 17.45 -1.06 2.90
N PRO A 346 16.86 -0.14 3.69
CA PRO A 346 15.98 0.91 3.16
C PRO A 346 16.65 1.66 2.02
N ASP A 347 15.91 1.89 0.95
CA ASP A 347 16.33 2.71 -0.19
C ASP A 347 15.30 3.82 -0.37
N PRO A 348 15.37 4.87 0.46
CA PRO A 348 14.32 5.87 0.51
C PRO A 348 14.18 6.64 -0.81
N ILE A 349 15.28 6.83 -1.54
CA ILE A 349 15.25 7.51 -2.85
C ILE A 349 14.44 6.68 -3.85
N LYS A 350 14.63 5.36 -3.87
CA LYS A 350 13.86 4.45 -4.73
C LYS A 350 12.39 4.40 -4.32
N GLU A 351 12.10 4.31 -3.01
CA GLU A 351 10.73 4.33 -2.47
C GLU A 351 9.99 5.62 -2.86
N VAL A 352 10.62 6.79 -2.69
CA VAL A 352 10.07 8.09 -3.12
C VAL A 352 9.88 8.12 -4.64
N SER A 353 10.90 7.70 -5.40
CA SER A 353 10.88 7.69 -6.86
C SER A 353 9.73 6.84 -7.42
N GLN A 354 9.40 5.72 -6.78
CA GLN A 354 8.27 4.88 -7.18
C GLN A 354 6.92 5.58 -6.99
N ILE A 355 6.78 6.44 -5.98
CA ILE A 355 5.55 7.19 -5.75
C ILE A 355 5.41 8.33 -6.77
N VAL A 356 6.45 9.16 -6.90
CA VAL A 356 6.36 10.39 -7.72
C VAL A 356 6.36 10.11 -9.24
N ASN A 357 6.75 8.91 -9.65
CA ASN A 357 6.76 8.49 -11.07
C ASN A 357 5.51 7.73 -11.50
N LYS A 358 4.54 7.47 -10.60
CA LYS A 358 3.26 6.82 -10.98
C LYS A 358 2.35 7.71 -11.83
N PHE A 359 2.57 9.02 -11.86
CA PHE A 359 1.75 9.94 -12.63
C PHE A 359 2.08 9.86 -14.13
N GLU A 360 1.07 9.52 -14.93
CA GLU A 360 1.17 9.36 -16.37
C GLU A 360 0.16 10.27 -17.09
N CYS A 361 0.53 10.74 -18.27
CA CYS A 361 -0.35 11.52 -19.13
C CYS A 361 -0.89 10.66 -20.27
N SER A 362 -2.00 11.08 -20.87
CA SER A 362 -2.51 10.41 -22.07
C SER A 362 -1.52 10.54 -23.25
N GLU A 363 -1.59 9.65 -24.24
CA GLU A 363 -0.69 9.65 -25.42
C GLU A 363 -0.64 10.97 -26.20
N LYS A 364 -1.63 11.86 -26.02
CA LYS A 364 -1.74 13.15 -26.71
C LYS A 364 -1.26 14.34 -25.86
N GLU A 365 -0.69 14.07 -24.70
CA GLU A 365 -0.24 15.05 -23.72
C GLU A 365 1.24 14.85 -23.42
N THR A 366 1.91 15.95 -23.05
CA THR A 366 3.30 15.92 -22.61
C THR A 366 3.33 16.06 -21.10
N LEU A 367 4.02 15.13 -20.43
CA LEU A 367 4.32 15.24 -19.02
C LEU A 367 5.42 16.29 -18.80
N VAL A 368 5.08 17.35 -18.07
CA VAL A 368 6.04 18.35 -17.59
C VAL A 368 6.22 18.17 -16.09
N LYS A 369 7.46 18.03 -15.63
CA LYS A 369 7.80 17.94 -14.20
C LYS A 369 8.52 19.22 -13.80
N ILE A 370 7.99 19.90 -12.78
CA ILE A 370 8.61 21.07 -12.18
C ILE A 370 9.07 20.65 -10.78
N LEU A 371 10.38 20.72 -10.55
CA LEU A 371 11.01 20.27 -9.31
C LEU A 371 11.51 21.47 -8.51
N GLY A 372 11.27 21.45 -7.20
CA GLY A 372 12.04 22.20 -6.21
C GLY A 372 12.76 21.20 -5.30
N GLY A 373 14.00 21.49 -4.95
CA GLY A 373 14.89 20.58 -4.23
C GLY A 373 15.37 19.38 -5.07
N GLU A 374 16.01 18.42 -4.42
CA GLU A 374 16.39 17.11 -4.98
C GLU A 374 15.77 15.97 -4.16
N ILE A 375 15.45 14.84 -4.81
CA ILE A 375 15.02 13.63 -4.10
C ILE A 375 16.28 12.88 -3.67
N ASP A 376 16.78 13.16 -2.46
CA ASP A 376 18.07 12.62 -2.04
C ASP A 376 18.18 12.19 -0.57
N ALA A 377 17.03 12.15 0.12
CA ALA A 377 16.92 11.72 1.50
C ALA A 377 17.56 12.66 2.52
N PHE A 378 17.28 13.95 2.32
CA PHE A 378 17.71 15.07 3.14
C PHE A 378 19.23 15.18 3.21
N SER A 379 19.89 15.02 2.06
CA SER A 379 21.33 15.14 1.98
C SER A 379 21.76 16.56 2.28
N ALA A 380 22.86 16.73 3.02
CA ALA A 380 23.40 18.07 3.28
C ALA A 380 24.13 18.70 2.07
N ILE A 381 24.02 18.09 0.88
CA ILE A 381 24.60 18.63 -0.35
C ILE A 381 23.69 19.78 -0.81
N ALA A 382 24.27 20.85 -1.32
CA ALA A 382 23.45 21.95 -1.82
C ALA A 382 22.66 21.52 -3.06
N ASP A 383 21.33 21.55 -2.96
CA ASP A 383 20.42 21.28 -4.07
C ASP A 383 20.70 22.15 -5.29
N ALA A 384 20.60 21.54 -6.47
CA ALA A 384 20.65 22.28 -7.73
C ALA A 384 19.40 23.16 -7.95
N ASN A 385 18.28 22.84 -7.29
CA ASN A 385 17.01 23.55 -7.40
C ASN A 385 16.66 24.24 -6.06
N PRO A 386 17.27 25.39 -5.75
CA PRO A 386 16.98 26.10 -4.51
C PRO A 386 15.54 26.63 -4.51
N THR A 387 15.03 26.93 -3.31
CA THR A 387 13.76 27.63 -3.12
C THR A 387 13.76 28.96 -3.88
N ASN A 388 12.66 29.26 -4.55
CA ASN A 388 12.44 30.51 -5.29
C ASN A 388 11.03 31.07 -4.99
N PRO A 389 10.75 31.48 -3.74
CA PRO A 389 9.42 31.95 -3.34
C PRO A 389 9.03 33.27 -4.00
N SER A 390 7.73 33.43 -4.27
CA SER A 390 7.15 34.67 -4.76
C SER A 390 7.25 35.78 -3.72
N ALA A 391 7.31 37.04 -4.18
CA ALA A 391 7.40 38.19 -3.26
C ALA A 391 6.17 38.31 -2.33
N ASP A 392 5.01 37.87 -2.80
CA ASP A 392 3.77 37.83 -2.02
C ASP A 392 3.86 36.75 -0.93
N LEU A 393 4.38 35.57 -1.26
CA LEU A 393 4.59 34.48 -0.31
C LEU A 393 5.61 34.85 0.78
N ILE A 394 6.70 35.51 0.42
CA ILE A 394 7.68 36.07 1.38
C ILE A 394 6.98 37.02 2.36
N THR A 395 6.18 37.95 1.85
CA THR A 395 5.45 38.93 2.67
C THR A 395 4.49 38.23 3.64
N LYS A 396 3.80 37.19 3.18
CA LYS A 396 2.87 36.42 4.01
C LYS A 396 3.58 35.57 5.06
N ARG A 397 4.70 34.93 4.72
CA ARG A 397 5.55 34.24 5.70
C ARG A 397 5.98 35.20 6.81
N ASP A 398 6.55 36.34 6.44
CA ASP A 398 7.13 37.30 7.39
C ASP A 398 6.09 37.93 8.33
N THR A 399 4.81 37.91 7.97
CA THR A 399 3.70 38.37 8.83
C THR A 399 3.15 37.28 9.75
N ASN A 400 3.46 36.01 9.51
CA ASN A 400 2.89 34.86 10.22
C ASN A 400 3.94 33.99 10.94
N THR A 401 5.22 34.37 10.95
CA THR A 401 6.30 33.63 11.62
C THR A 401 6.96 34.43 12.74
N ALA A 402 7.57 33.72 13.71
CA ALA A 402 8.41 34.33 14.74
C ALA A 402 9.77 34.80 14.19
N TYR A 403 10.20 34.30 13.03
CA TYR A 403 11.50 34.59 12.40
C TYR A 403 11.37 35.22 11.01
N PRO A 404 10.87 36.46 10.90
CA PRO A 404 10.70 37.12 9.60
C PRO A 404 12.04 37.34 8.90
N GLY A 405 12.05 37.19 7.58
CA GLY A 405 13.22 37.39 6.72
C GLY A 405 14.26 36.26 6.75
N VAL A 406 13.94 35.10 7.34
CA VAL A 406 14.80 33.91 7.25
C VAL A 406 14.32 33.03 6.11
N ASP A 407 15.19 32.87 5.11
CA ASP A 407 14.95 31.94 4.01
C ASP A 407 15.40 30.53 4.41
N VAL A 408 14.47 29.59 4.26
CA VAL A 408 14.63 28.18 4.63
C VAL A 408 14.78 27.42 3.33
N SER A 409 15.94 26.79 3.13
CA SER A 409 16.16 25.93 1.97
C SER A 409 15.46 24.58 2.15
N TYR A 410 15.42 23.81 1.07
CA TYR A 410 15.30 22.36 1.16
C TYR A 410 16.39 21.77 2.09
N ASP A 411 16.09 20.62 2.68
CA ASP A 411 16.92 19.87 3.66
C ASP A 411 17.25 20.59 4.96
N TYR A 412 16.56 21.70 5.22
CA TYR A 412 16.82 22.49 6.41
C TYR A 412 16.16 21.88 7.65
N HIS A 413 16.99 21.52 8.65
CA HIS A 413 16.57 20.79 9.86
C HIS A 413 16.60 21.63 11.14
N ALA A 414 16.02 22.83 11.15
CA ALA A 414 15.88 23.60 12.40
C ALA A 414 14.41 23.85 12.76
N TYR A 415 14.18 23.95 14.08
CA TYR A 415 12.87 24.12 14.70
C TYR A 415 12.28 25.51 14.48
N ASP A 416 10.94 25.62 14.48
CA ASP A 416 10.16 26.86 14.41
C ASP A 416 10.38 27.71 13.14
N TYR A 417 10.89 27.12 12.06
CA TYR A 417 11.09 27.79 10.77
C TYR A 417 10.01 27.42 9.76
N HIS A 418 9.68 28.37 8.88
CA HIS A 418 8.66 28.18 7.85
C HIS A 418 9.33 28.04 6.48
N PHE A 419 9.12 26.90 5.84
CA PHE A 419 9.57 26.64 4.49
C PHE A 419 8.58 27.25 3.49
N ILE A 420 9.11 27.94 2.47
CA ILE A 420 8.32 28.53 1.39
C ILE A 420 8.97 28.31 0.03
N ASP A 421 8.16 28.01 -0.97
CA ASP A 421 8.60 27.94 -2.36
C ASP A 421 7.46 28.28 -3.33
N THR A 422 7.82 28.62 -4.57
CA THR A 422 6.87 28.88 -5.66
C THR A 422 7.29 28.15 -6.91
N LEU A 423 6.47 27.20 -7.35
CA LEU A 423 6.69 26.46 -8.59
C LEU A 423 6.04 27.19 -9.77
N SER A 424 6.85 27.82 -10.60
CA SER A 424 6.37 28.51 -11.81
C SER A 424 5.98 27.49 -12.89
N LEU A 425 4.80 27.65 -13.49
CA LEU A 425 4.27 26.70 -14.47
C LEU A 425 5.03 26.75 -15.80
N GLY A 426 5.70 27.87 -16.12
CA GLY A 426 6.53 28.00 -17.33
C GLY A 426 5.81 27.79 -18.66
N LEU A 427 4.47 27.84 -18.68
CA LEU A 427 3.68 27.52 -19.88
C LEU A 427 3.90 28.56 -20.99
N THR A 428 4.05 28.05 -22.21
CA THR A 428 4.08 28.89 -23.42
C THR A 428 2.68 29.20 -23.93
N ALA A 429 2.55 30.28 -24.71
CA ALA A 429 1.26 30.68 -25.26
C ALA A 429 0.68 29.58 -26.17
N GLY A 430 -0.53 29.12 -25.86
CA GLY A 430 -1.19 28.04 -26.59
C GLY A 430 -1.16 26.69 -25.87
N GLN A 431 -0.41 26.56 -24.78
CA GLN A 431 -0.43 25.36 -23.94
C GLN A 431 -1.63 25.38 -22.98
N THR A 432 -2.22 24.22 -22.76
CA THR A 432 -3.30 24.00 -21.78
C THR A 432 -2.92 22.86 -20.87
N VAL A 433 -3.03 23.06 -19.56
CA VAL A 433 -2.87 21.99 -18.57
C VAL A 433 -4.20 21.27 -18.42
N THR A 434 -4.19 19.95 -18.52
CA THR A 434 -5.39 19.12 -18.41
C THR A 434 -5.46 18.39 -17.07
N GLN A 435 -4.31 18.05 -16.48
CA GLN A 435 -4.20 17.40 -15.18
C GLN A 435 -2.96 17.91 -14.44
N ALA A 436 -3.01 17.92 -13.11
CA ALA A 436 -1.86 18.25 -12.29
C ALA A 436 -1.85 17.46 -10.98
N GLN A 437 -0.69 16.92 -10.62
CA GLN A 437 -0.46 16.27 -9.33
C GLN A 437 0.71 16.96 -8.62
N PHE A 438 0.52 17.26 -7.35
CA PHE A 438 1.57 17.78 -6.49
C PHE A 438 2.09 16.68 -5.57
N ASN A 439 3.40 16.64 -5.37
CA ASN A 439 4.11 15.73 -4.49
C ASN A 439 5.06 16.54 -3.59
N ILE A 440 5.19 16.13 -2.33
CA ILE A 440 6.15 16.71 -1.38
C ILE A 440 6.77 15.61 -0.53
N GLY A 441 8.10 15.62 -0.40
CA GLY A 441 8.86 14.83 0.55
C GLY A 441 9.13 15.64 1.80
N TYR A 442 8.71 15.16 2.97
CA TYR A 442 8.83 15.92 4.21
C TYR A 442 9.06 15.04 5.43
N LYS A 443 9.62 15.64 6.48
CA LYS A 443 9.95 14.97 7.74
C LYS A 443 9.75 15.91 8.92
N VAL A 444 9.07 15.43 9.97
CA VAL A 444 8.98 16.17 11.23
C VAL A 444 10.35 16.23 11.90
N ILE A 445 10.74 17.43 12.24
CA ILE A 445 11.89 17.77 13.08
C ILE A 445 11.36 17.91 14.51
N GLY A 446 11.37 16.83 15.30
CA GLY A 446 10.93 16.89 16.69
C GLY A 446 9.90 15.82 17.09
N SER A 447 9.14 16.08 18.15
CA SER A 447 8.10 15.16 18.62
C SER A 447 6.78 15.40 17.90
N SER A 448 6.30 14.42 17.13
CA SER A 448 5.07 14.43 16.32
C SER A 448 3.76 14.72 17.08
N LEU A 449 3.77 14.72 18.41
CA LEU A 449 2.58 14.88 19.26
C LEU A 449 2.34 16.33 19.73
N ALA A 450 3.24 17.25 19.43
CA ALA A 450 3.15 18.65 19.89
C ALA A 450 3.17 19.67 18.74
N SER A 451 3.33 19.22 17.50
CA SER A 451 3.68 20.07 16.39
C SER A 451 2.44 20.59 15.68
N ASN A 452 2.33 21.90 15.58
CA ASN A 452 1.33 22.62 14.80
C ASN A 452 1.69 22.64 13.30
N ASP A 453 2.58 21.75 12.88
CA ASP A 453 3.08 21.59 11.53
C ASP A 453 1.92 21.51 10.54
N ALA A 454 1.94 22.41 9.59
CA ALA A 454 0.89 22.56 8.61
C ALA A 454 1.50 22.80 7.24
N MET A 455 0.82 22.31 6.22
CA MET A 455 1.16 22.59 4.84
C MET A 455 -0.03 23.23 4.16
N TYR A 456 0.25 24.28 3.39
CA TYR A 456 -0.71 24.99 2.58
C TYR A 456 -0.16 25.16 1.16
N ILE A 457 -0.98 24.87 0.16
CA ILE A 457 -0.66 25.01 -1.25
C ILE A 457 -1.74 25.80 -2.00
N GLY A 458 -1.33 26.54 -3.03
CA GLY A 458 -2.17 27.52 -3.71
C GLY A 458 -1.84 28.94 -3.26
N ASN A 459 -2.68 29.93 -3.58
CA ASN A 459 -2.42 31.32 -3.19
C ASN A 459 -2.67 31.50 -1.69
N PHE A 460 -1.60 31.36 -0.91
CA PHE A 460 -1.64 31.42 0.55
C PHE A 460 -2.35 32.69 1.02
N GLY A 461 -3.25 32.60 2.02
CA GLY A 461 -4.03 33.75 2.50
C GLY A 461 -5.22 34.21 1.63
N VAL A 462 -5.41 33.70 0.41
CA VAL A 462 -6.58 34.04 -0.44
C VAL A 462 -7.34 32.81 -0.90
N ASN A 463 -6.70 31.95 -1.69
CA ASN A 463 -7.27 30.78 -2.35
C ASN A 463 -6.29 29.62 -2.16
N HIS A 464 -6.36 28.93 -1.04
CA HIS A 464 -5.43 27.84 -0.74
C HIS A 464 -6.12 26.68 -0.04
N ALA A 465 -5.50 25.52 -0.14
CA ALA A 465 -5.88 24.32 0.58
C ALA A 465 -4.71 23.82 1.42
N GLY A 466 -5.00 23.07 2.46
CA GLY A 466 -3.97 22.66 3.39
C GLY A 466 -4.49 22.26 4.75
N GLY A 467 -3.62 21.70 5.57
CA GLY A 467 -3.97 21.20 6.88
C GLY A 467 -2.75 20.82 7.67
N HIS A 468 -2.99 20.33 8.87
CA HIS A 468 -1.93 19.84 9.71
C HIS A 468 -1.40 18.50 9.19
N LEU A 469 -0.08 18.34 9.25
CA LEU A 469 0.59 17.13 8.76
C LEU A 469 0.37 15.95 9.72
N TYR A 470 0.25 16.20 11.04
CA TYR A 470 0.17 15.15 12.07
C TYR A 470 -0.91 15.37 13.16
N SER A 471 -1.82 16.35 12.98
CA SER A 471 -2.86 16.65 13.98
C SER A 471 -4.11 15.78 13.85
N THR A 472 -4.81 15.60 14.98
CA THR A 472 -6.13 14.97 15.04
C THR A 472 -7.29 15.91 14.69
N THR A 473 -7.05 17.23 14.63
CA THR A 473 -8.13 18.23 14.46
C THR A 473 -8.40 18.61 13.01
N THR A 474 -7.36 18.73 12.17
CA THR A 474 -7.49 19.02 10.72
C THR A 474 -6.36 18.37 9.91
N PRO A 475 -6.25 17.03 9.91
CA PRO A 475 -5.24 16.34 9.11
C PRO A 475 -5.42 16.59 7.61
N ILE A 476 -4.33 16.48 6.84
CA ILE A 476 -4.38 16.57 5.37
C ILE A 476 -5.06 15.34 4.73
N ILE A 477 -5.02 14.16 5.37
CA ILE A 477 -5.54 12.90 4.81
C ILE A 477 -7.04 12.99 4.43
N PRO A 478 -7.96 13.49 5.30
CA PRO A 478 -9.37 13.68 4.93
C PRO A 478 -9.62 14.64 3.77
N GLN A 479 -8.62 15.42 3.34
CA GLN A 479 -8.71 16.32 2.20
C GLN A 479 -8.28 15.64 0.88
N GLY A 480 -8.12 14.31 0.88
CA GLY A 480 -7.76 13.52 -0.30
C GLY A 480 -6.25 13.35 -0.52
N TRP A 481 -5.42 13.71 0.46
CA TRP A 481 -3.98 13.49 0.36
C TRP A 481 -3.65 12.01 0.59
N ASN A 482 -2.88 11.45 -0.32
CA ASN A 482 -2.25 10.15 -0.12
C ASN A 482 -0.89 10.36 0.54
N VAL A 483 -0.72 9.85 1.76
CA VAL A 483 0.51 10.03 2.55
C VAL A 483 1.16 8.67 2.78
N ALA A 484 2.28 8.43 2.12
CA ALA A 484 3.09 7.23 2.29
C ALA A 484 4.20 7.48 3.33
N ASN A 485 4.44 6.50 4.20
CA ASN A 485 5.61 6.50 5.08
C ASN A 485 6.79 5.88 4.33
N ILE A 486 7.95 6.54 4.35
CA ILE A 486 9.16 6.11 3.64
C ILE A 486 10.21 5.70 4.66
N SER A 487 10.76 4.50 4.46
CA SER A 487 11.67 3.87 5.40
C SER A 487 12.90 4.73 5.70
N ASN A 488 13.07 5.16 6.95
CA ASN A 488 14.14 6.04 7.44
C ASN A 488 14.24 7.44 6.80
N TYR A 489 13.24 7.85 6.01
CA TYR A 489 13.22 9.14 5.31
C TYR A 489 12.23 10.10 5.94
N GLY A 490 11.00 9.66 6.18
CA GLY A 490 9.90 10.52 6.59
C GLY A 490 8.65 10.15 5.81
N HIS A 491 8.04 11.12 5.14
CA HIS A 491 6.79 10.92 4.43
C HIS A 491 6.83 11.52 3.03
N VAL A 492 6.07 10.93 2.11
CA VAL A 492 5.73 11.54 0.83
C VAL A 492 4.23 11.73 0.79
N ALA A 493 3.78 12.97 0.63
CA ALA A 493 2.38 13.28 0.40
C ALA A 493 2.15 13.65 -1.06
N ASN A 494 1.11 13.09 -1.67
CA ASN A 494 0.70 13.40 -3.04
C ASN A 494 -0.80 13.64 -3.14
N ILE A 495 -1.19 14.47 -4.11
CA ILE A 495 -2.59 14.81 -4.37
C ILE A 495 -2.81 15.29 -5.81
N ASP A 496 -3.96 14.93 -6.39
CA ASP A 496 -4.49 15.55 -7.60
C ASP A 496 -5.06 16.93 -7.26
N LEU A 497 -4.49 17.98 -7.85
CA LEU A 497 -4.86 19.36 -7.55
C LEU A 497 -6.29 19.72 -7.95
N SER A 498 -6.90 18.95 -8.87
CA SER A 498 -8.29 19.16 -9.27
C SER A 498 -9.29 18.72 -8.20
N ASN A 499 -8.89 17.73 -7.38
CA ASN A 499 -9.67 17.21 -6.26
C ASN A 499 -9.45 18.00 -4.97
N LEU A 500 -8.43 18.85 -4.92
CA LEU A 500 -8.10 19.63 -3.73
C LEU A 500 -8.84 20.98 -3.74
N ASN A 501 -9.99 21.01 -3.09
CA ASN A 501 -10.75 22.25 -2.88
C ASN A 501 -10.01 23.22 -1.97
N ASN A 502 -10.15 24.52 -2.26
CA ASN A 502 -9.60 25.56 -1.40
C ASN A 502 -10.34 25.59 -0.04
N ASN A 503 -9.61 25.40 1.06
CA ASN A 503 -10.14 25.52 2.42
C ASN A 503 -10.40 26.99 2.80
N LEU A 504 -9.64 27.90 2.18
CA LEU A 504 -9.90 29.33 2.21
C LEU A 504 -10.03 29.83 0.77
N GLY A 505 -11.17 30.42 0.41
CA GLY A 505 -11.41 30.98 -0.92
C GLY A 505 -12.51 30.27 -1.72
N ILE A 506 -12.46 30.39 -3.05
CA ILE A 506 -13.41 29.75 -3.98
C ILE A 506 -12.64 28.84 -4.94
N GLY A 507 -13.25 27.72 -5.33
CA GLY A 507 -12.71 26.79 -6.32
C GLY A 507 -11.70 25.81 -5.72
N ASN A 508 -10.82 25.31 -6.57
CA ASN A 508 -9.78 24.34 -6.21
C ASN A 508 -8.37 24.90 -6.47
N VAL A 509 -7.37 24.20 -5.94
CA VAL A 509 -5.96 24.59 -6.08
C VAL A 509 -5.53 24.55 -7.54
N PHE A 510 -6.04 23.61 -8.34
CA PHE A 510 -5.78 23.56 -9.78
C PHE A 510 -6.14 24.86 -10.51
N ASN A 511 -7.37 25.35 -10.35
CA ASN A 511 -7.81 26.60 -10.97
C ASN A 511 -7.04 27.81 -10.44
N THR A 512 -6.72 27.81 -9.15
CA THR A 512 -5.92 28.87 -8.53
C THR A 512 -4.53 28.96 -9.15
N MET A 513 -3.87 27.80 -9.29
CA MET A 513 -2.56 27.66 -9.91
C MET A 513 -2.58 28.13 -11.37
N LEU A 514 -3.58 27.73 -12.15
CA LEU A 514 -3.70 28.17 -13.55
C LEU A 514 -3.92 29.68 -13.68
N ASN A 515 -4.70 30.27 -12.77
CA ASN A 515 -4.98 31.71 -12.79
C ASN A 515 -3.75 32.55 -12.43
N ASN A 516 -2.89 32.04 -11.55
CA ASN A 516 -1.67 32.75 -11.12
C ASN A 516 -0.44 32.38 -11.96
N ALA A 517 -0.53 31.32 -12.77
CA ALA A 517 0.60 30.72 -13.49
C ALA A 517 1.75 30.22 -12.58
N GLU A 518 1.45 29.97 -11.32
CA GLU A 518 2.38 29.46 -10.31
C GLU A 518 1.63 28.70 -9.20
N LEU A 519 2.34 27.81 -8.50
CA LEU A 519 1.87 27.14 -7.29
C LEU A 519 2.76 27.57 -6.11
N ASP A 520 2.22 28.36 -5.20
CA ASP A 520 2.86 28.68 -3.92
C ASP A 520 2.71 27.49 -2.94
N ILE A 521 3.77 27.25 -2.17
CA ILE A 521 3.89 26.20 -1.17
C ILE A 521 4.37 26.85 0.13
N TYR A 522 3.65 26.60 1.21
CA TYR A 522 3.94 27.14 2.52
C TYR A 522 3.82 26.05 3.57
N VAL A 523 4.95 25.71 4.20
CA VAL A 523 5.04 24.68 5.24
C VAL A 523 5.45 25.35 6.55
N GLN A 524 4.61 25.23 7.55
CA GLN A 524 4.80 25.77 8.88
C GLN A 524 5.44 24.73 9.78
N ASP A 525 6.32 25.25 10.63
CA ASP A 525 6.86 24.68 11.87
C ASP A 525 7.49 23.28 11.72
N ASP A 526 8.60 23.07 12.44
CA ASP A 526 9.20 21.76 12.74
C ASP A 526 9.15 20.70 11.62
N THR A 527 9.26 21.13 10.36
CA THR A 527 9.11 20.26 9.18
C THR A 527 10.22 20.57 8.21
N ALA A 528 11.08 19.57 7.98
CA ALA A 528 12.03 19.61 6.88
C ALA A 528 11.32 19.18 5.60
N VAL A 529 11.65 19.85 4.50
CA VAL A 529 11.19 19.51 3.15
C VAL A 529 12.41 19.12 2.33
N ASP A 530 12.38 17.94 1.71
CA ASP A 530 13.45 17.40 0.84
C ASP A 530 13.24 17.88 -0.59
N PHE A 531 12.02 17.68 -1.10
CA PHE A 531 11.66 18.10 -2.45
C PHE A 531 10.19 18.49 -2.54
N THR A 532 9.87 19.26 -3.57
CA THR A 532 8.52 19.40 -4.10
C THR A 532 8.51 19.10 -5.60
N GLN A 533 7.46 18.45 -6.08
CA GLN A 533 7.32 18.10 -7.49
C GLN A 533 5.89 18.35 -7.96
N LEU A 534 5.75 19.22 -8.96
CA LEU A 534 4.51 19.44 -9.68
C LEU A 534 4.57 18.74 -11.04
N ASN A 535 3.74 17.71 -11.19
CA ASN A 535 3.54 17.00 -12.45
C ASN A 535 2.36 17.62 -13.19
N LEU A 536 2.55 17.96 -14.47
CA LEU A 536 1.51 18.54 -15.32
C LEU A 536 1.34 17.71 -16.60
N CYS A 537 0.09 17.44 -16.99
CA CYS A 537 -0.22 17.00 -18.35
C CYS A 537 -0.55 18.22 -19.20
N VAL A 538 0.27 18.48 -20.21
CA VAL A 538 0.17 19.66 -21.06
C VAL A 538 -0.20 19.25 -22.48
N ARG A 539 -1.14 19.99 -23.08
CA ARG A 539 -1.56 19.85 -24.47
C ARG A 539 -1.32 21.14 -25.23
N ASP A 540 -0.69 21.04 -26.39
CA ASP A 540 -0.61 22.13 -27.36
C ASP A 540 -1.97 22.29 -28.07
N LYS A 541 -2.44 23.53 -28.23
CA LYS A 541 -3.70 23.84 -28.90
C LYS A 541 -3.68 23.62 -30.41
#